data_AF-A0A659UH38-F1
#
_entry.id   AF-A0A659UH38-F1
#
_cell.length_a   1.000
_cell.length_b   1.000
_cell.length_c   1.000
_cell.angle_alpha   90.00
_cell.angle_beta   90.00
_cell.angle_gamma   90.00
#
_symmetry.space_group_name_H-M   'P 1'
#
loop_
_entity.id
_entity.type
_entity.pdbx_description
1 polymer ?
#
loop_
_entity_poly.entity_id
_entity_poly.type
_entity_poly.pdbx_seq_one_letter_code
_entity_poly.pdbx_strand_id
1 'polypeptide(L)'
;TFVLKYCSSFDSTPEGNIGPVAEAIAEALSVRGVVACPAFPTAGRTVYQGHLFVGRRLLHESGMQHHPLNPMTDPDLRRWLQQQCATPVGHIAWPKVKAGSDAIANALRASAASGEVLAIVDAIDDADLLAIGAAVRDSLFVTGGSGI
;
A
#
# COMPACT_ATOMS: atom_id res chain seq x y z
N THR A 1 -12.91 9.52 -8.42
CA THR A 1 -11.83 8.97 -7.59
C THR A 1 -10.49 9.43 -8.13
N PHE A 2 -9.64 9.98 -7.27
CA PHE A 2 -8.24 10.27 -7.58
C PHE A 2 -7.40 9.02 -7.31
N VAL A 3 -6.43 8.73 -8.18
CA VAL A 3 -5.47 7.64 -7.97
C VAL A 3 -4.06 8.22 -7.92
N LEU A 4 -3.40 8.12 -6.76
CA LEU A 4 -1.97 8.36 -6.67
C LEU A 4 -1.24 7.07 -7.07
N LYS A 5 -0.76 7.06 -8.30
CA LYS A 5 -0.02 5.95 -8.88
C LYS A 5 1.48 6.06 -8.57
N TYR A 6 2.08 4.99 -8.03
CA TYR A 6 3.53 4.86 -7.83
C TYR A 6 4.05 3.49 -8.29
N CYS A 7 5.37 3.31 -8.29
CA CYS A 7 6.01 2.09 -8.78
C CYS A 7 5.65 0.86 -7.92
N SER A 8 5.53 -0.32 -8.52
CA SER A 8 5.19 -1.56 -7.83
C SER A 8 6.31 -2.09 -6.91
N SER A 9 7.51 -1.54 -7.00
CA SER A 9 8.61 -1.78 -6.06
C SER A 9 8.68 -0.75 -4.93
N PHE A 10 7.67 0.13 -4.82
CA PHE A 10 7.53 1.13 -3.77
C PHE A 10 8.67 2.16 -3.71
N ASP A 11 9.31 2.37 -4.86
CA ASP A 11 10.41 3.28 -5.15
C ASP A 11 10.25 4.65 -4.47
N SER A 12 10.99 4.84 -3.39
CA SER A 12 11.00 6.04 -2.56
C SER A 12 12.23 6.03 -1.65
N THR A 13 12.46 7.10 -0.90
CA THR A 13 13.44 7.17 0.19
C THR A 13 12.70 7.38 1.51
N PRO A 14 13.37 7.33 2.68
CA PRO A 14 12.76 7.70 3.95
C PRO A 14 12.10 9.09 3.94
N GLU A 15 12.60 10.00 3.10
CA GLU A 15 12.08 11.36 2.94
C GLU A 15 10.88 11.46 1.99
N GLY A 16 10.57 10.41 1.21
CA GLY A 16 9.41 10.42 0.32
C GLY A 16 9.64 9.89 -1.10
N ASN A 17 8.71 10.10 -2.03
CA ASN A 17 7.60 11.06 -1.95
C ASN A 17 6.21 10.43 -1.74
N ILE A 18 6.12 9.10 -1.55
CA ILE A 18 4.84 8.40 -1.47
C ILE A 18 4.04 8.90 -0.26
N GLY A 19 4.63 8.88 0.94
CA GLY A 19 3.99 9.33 2.18
C GLY A 19 3.51 10.79 2.12
N PRO A 20 4.41 11.79 1.89
CA PRO A 20 4.04 13.19 1.94
C PRO A 20 2.97 13.57 0.92
N VAL A 21 3.06 13.05 -0.30
CA VAL A 21 2.08 13.34 -1.35
C VAL A 21 0.74 12.71 -1.02
N ALA A 22 0.73 11.46 -0.55
CA ALA A 22 -0.51 10.77 -0.21
C ALA A 22 -1.21 11.43 1.00
N GLU A 23 -0.48 11.81 2.05
CA GLU A 23 -1.07 12.50 3.21
C GLU A 23 -1.61 13.89 2.83
N ALA A 24 -0.88 14.67 2.00
CA ALA A 24 -1.34 15.98 1.56
C ALA A 24 -2.63 15.91 0.71
N ILE A 25 -2.73 14.92 -0.19
CA ILE A 25 -3.95 14.70 -0.97
C ILE A 25 -5.10 14.24 -0.06
N ALA A 26 -4.83 13.33 0.87
CA ALA A 26 -5.84 12.84 1.81
C ALA A 26 -6.37 13.96 2.70
N GLU A 27 -5.50 14.85 3.18
CA GLU A 27 -5.86 16.06 3.93
C GLU A 27 -6.74 17.00 3.10
N ALA A 28 -6.33 17.32 1.87
CA ALA A 28 -7.08 18.19 0.98
C ALA A 28 -8.48 17.64 0.64
N LEU A 29 -8.63 16.32 0.63
CA LEU A 29 -9.91 15.63 0.41
C LEU A 29 -10.66 15.29 1.71
N SER A 30 -10.08 15.56 2.88
CA SER A 30 -10.62 15.19 4.20
C SER A 30 -10.97 13.70 4.31
N VAL A 31 -10.09 12.83 3.80
CA VAL A 31 -10.23 11.37 3.84
C VAL A 31 -9.13 10.69 4.66
N ARG A 32 -9.42 9.49 5.17
CA ARG A 32 -8.51 8.64 5.96
C ARG A 32 -8.76 7.17 5.63
N GLY A 33 -7.90 6.27 6.13
CA GLY A 33 -8.00 4.83 5.83
C GLY A 33 -7.85 4.57 4.33
N VAL A 34 -6.94 5.27 3.67
CA VAL A 34 -6.69 5.17 2.24
C VAL A 34 -5.76 3.98 1.98
N VAL A 35 -6.12 3.15 1.00
CA VAL A 35 -5.31 2.00 0.58
C VAL A 35 -3.94 2.44 0.06
N ALA A 36 -2.90 1.71 0.48
CA ALA A 36 -1.56 1.73 -0.10
C ALA A 36 -1.16 0.30 -0.49
N CYS A 37 -1.28 -0.03 -1.77
CA CYS A 37 -1.01 -1.38 -2.28
C CYS A 37 -0.16 -1.33 -3.57
N PRO A 38 1.16 -1.59 -3.49
CA PRO A 38 2.02 -1.65 -4.68
C PRO A 38 1.94 -2.98 -5.43
N ALA A 39 1.17 -3.95 -4.94
CA ALA A 39 1.13 -5.30 -5.50
C ALA A 39 0.72 -5.28 -6.98
N PHE A 40 1.35 -6.16 -7.73
CA PHE A 40 1.02 -6.46 -9.11
C PHE A 40 1.40 -7.93 -9.39
N PRO A 41 0.58 -8.91 -8.96
CA PRO A 41 0.94 -10.32 -8.95
C PRO A 41 1.26 -10.88 -10.32
N THR A 42 0.53 -10.47 -11.37
CA THR A 42 0.86 -10.82 -12.77
C THR A 42 2.26 -10.33 -13.19
N ALA A 43 2.76 -9.23 -12.61
CA ALA A 43 4.13 -8.75 -12.79
C ALA A 43 5.10 -9.30 -11.72
N GLY A 44 4.69 -10.25 -10.89
CA GLY A 44 5.51 -10.86 -9.84
C GLY A 44 5.74 -9.95 -8.62
N ARG A 45 4.85 -9.01 -8.32
CA ARG A 45 4.91 -8.19 -7.10
C ARG A 45 3.76 -8.56 -6.18
N THR A 46 4.06 -9.05 -4.99
CA THR A 46 3.05 -9.48 -4.01
C THR A 46 3.36 -8.90 -2.64
N VAL A 47 2.34 -8.59 -1.86
CA VAL A 47 2.47 -8.11 -0.49
C VAL A 47 1.83 -9.13 0.45
N TYR A 48 2.60 -9.61 1.42
CA TYR A 48 2.12 -10.53 2.45
C TYR A 48 2.68 -10.14 3.80
N GLN A 49 1.81 -10.03 4.82
CA GLN A 49 2.18 -9.53 6.15
C GLN A 49 2.87 -8.16 6.08
N GLY A 50 2.44 -7.30 5.16
CA GLY A 50 3.04 -5.99 4.90
C GLY A 50 4.40 -6.02 4.19
N HIS A 51 4.94 -7.21 3.91
CA HIS A 51 6.23 -7.35 3.24
C HIS A 51 6.07 -7.46 1.73
N LEU A 52 6.82 -6.66 0.99
CA LEU A 52 6.84 -6.70 -0.47
C LEU A 52 7.82 -7.76 -0.97
N PHE A 53 7.33 -8.60 -1.87
CA PHE A 53 8.11 -9.59 -2.59
C PHE A 53 8.21 -9.22 -4.08
N VAL A 54 9.38 -9.48 -4.65
CA VAL A 54 9.65 -9.42 -6.09
C VAL A 54 9.98 -10.84 -6.54
N GLY A 55 9.05 -11.48 -7.24
CA GLY A 55 9.05 -12.90 -7.53
C GLY A 55 9.05 -13.71 -6.24
N ARG A 56 10.15 -14.43 -5.98
CA ARG A 56 10.31 -15.30 -4.81
C ARG A 56 11.17 -14.70 -3.69
N ARG A 57 11.62 -13.46 -3.84
CA ARG A 57 12.54 -12.79 -2.92
C ARG A 57 11.89 -11.60 -2.26
N LEU A 58 12.34 -11.26 -1.05
CA LEU A 58 11.99 -9.99 -0.44
C LEU A 58 12.52 -8.83 -1.29
N LEU A 59 11.86 -7.67 -1.21
CA LEU A 59 12.23 -6.46 -1.95
C LEU A 59 13.74 -6.16 -1.86
N HIS A 60 14.29 -6.16 -0.65
CA HIS A 60 15.70 -5.85 -0.39
C HIS A 60 16.70 -6.95 -0.80
N GLU A 61 16.22 -8.08 -1.32
CA GLU A 61 17.05 -9.19 -1.83
C GLU A 61 16.90 -9.37 -3.35
N SER A 62 16.17 -8.46 -4.01
CA SER A 62 15.73 -8.58 -5.40
C SER A 62 16.61 -7.86 -6.43
N GLY A 63 17.56 -7.05 -5.97
CA GLY A 63 18.32 -6.07 -6.76
C GLY A 63 17.93 -4.63 -6.43
N MET A 64 16.70 -4.40 -5.94
CA MET A 64 16.22 -3.05 -5.58
C MET A 64 17.01 -2.42 -4.42
N GLN A 65 17.68 -3.20 -3.58
CA GLN A 65 18.59 -2.70 -2.54
C GLN A 65 19.84 -1.99 -3.10
N HIS A 66 20.13 -2.13 -4.39
CA HIS A 66 21.22 -1.43 -5.09
C HIS A 66 20.69 -0.44 -6.14
N HIS A 67 19.40 -0.09 -6.10
CA HIS A 67 18.84 0.83 -7.08
C HIS A 67 19.54 2.21 -6.96
N PRO A 68 19.98 2.82 -8.08
CA PRO A 68 20.91 3.96 -8.05
C PRO A 68 20.34 5.24 -7.41
N LEU A 69 19.01 5.38 -7.34
CA LEU A 69 18.36 6.60 -6.84
C LEU A 69 17.61 6.41 -5.51
N ASN A 70 17.01 5.24 -5.33
CA ASN A 70 16.14 4.91 -4.20
C ASN A 70 16.36 3.44 -3.81
N PRO A 71 17.51 3.13 -3.19
CA PRO A 71 17.81 1.79 -2.70
C PRO A 71 16.74 1.32 -1.71
N MET A 72 16.06 0.22 -2.04
CA MET A 72 15.01 -0.35 -1.19
C MET A 72 15.63 -1.38 -0.23
N THR A 73 15.93 -0.97 1.00
CA THR A 73 16.66 -1.78 1.99
C THR A 73 15.77 -2.44 3.03
N ASP A 74 14.48 -2.10 3.05
CA ASP A 74 13.49 -2.65 3.96
C ASP A 74 12.30 -3.23 3.18
N PRO A 75 11.99 -4.52 3.31
CA PRO A 75 10.83 -5.10 2.64
C PRO A 75 9.52 -4.84 3.38
N ASP A 76 9.54 -4.46 4.67
CA ASP A 76 8.34 -4.17 5.44
C ASP A 76 7.80 -2.78 5.07
N LEU A 77 6.78 -2.76 4.22
CA LEU A 77 6.20 -1.53 3.70
C LEU A 77 5.57 -0.66 4.78
N ARG A 78 5.18 -1.24 5.92
CA ARG A 78 4.60 -0.47 7.04
C ARG A 78 5.69 0.40 7.64
N ARG A 79 6.84 -0.21 7.93
CA ARG A 79 8.03 0.48 8.45
C ARG A 79 8.60 1.47 7.45
N TRP A 80 8.63 1.10 6.17
CA TRP A 80 9.14 1.97 5.11
C TRP A 80 8.25 3.19 4.88
N LEU A 81 6.94 2.99 4.75
CA LEU A 81 5.98 4.08 4.57
C LEU A 81 5.91 4.97 5.82
N GLN A 82 6.02 4.40 7.02
CA GLN A 82 5.98 5.17 8.27
C GLN A 82 7.09 6.23 8.35
N GLN A 83 8.27 5.99 7.76
CA GLN A 83 9.35 6.98 7.73
C GLN A 83 8.97 8.24 6.94
N GLN A 84 8.02 8.10 6.01
CA GLN A 84 7.56 9.15 5.10
C GLN A 84 6.28 9.85 5.57
N CYS A 85 5.62 9.33 6.62
CA CYS A 85 4.30 9.76 7.07
C CYS A 85 4.34 10.40 8.46
N ALA A 86 3.56 11.45 8.67
CA ALA A 86 3.34 12.05 9.98
C ALA A 86 2.32 11.26 10.82
N THR A 87 1.37 10.58 10.17
CA THR A 87 0.37 9.75 10.86
C THR A 87 0.80 8.28 10.94
N PRO A 88 0.25 7.51 11.90
CA PRO A 88 0.49 6.07 11.95
C PRO A 88 0.05 5.37 10.67
N VAL A 89 0.88 4.45 10.17
CA VAL A 89 0.57 3.63 8.99
C VAL A 89 -0.14 2.34 9.42
N GLY A 90 -1.36 2.15 8.92
CA GLY A 90 -2.17 0.97 9.17
C GLY A 90 -1.75 -0.25 8.38
N HIS A 91 -2.30 -1.42 8.74
CA HIS A 91 -2.11 -2.67 8.00
C HIS A 91 -3.39 -3.50 7.93
N ILE A 92 -3.79 -3.88 6.72
CA ILE A 92 -4.85 -4.83 6.44
C ILE A 92 -4.21 -6.12 5.95
N ALA A 93 -4.03 -7.05 6.88
CA ALA A 93 -3.41 -8.34 6.62
C ALA A 93 -4.27 -9.23 5.71
N TRP A 94 -3.61 -10.13 4.99
CA TRP A 94 -4.22 -11.02 4.00
C TRP A 94 -5.45 -11.80 4.50
N PRO A 95 -5.55 -12.30 5.75
CA PRO A 95 -6.78 -12.96 6.20
C PRO A 95 -8.04 -12.10 6.09
N LYS A 96 -7.92 -10.78 6.26
CA LYS A 96 -9.03 -9.83 6.06
C LYS A 96 -9.32 -9.62 4.58
N VAL A 97 -8.28 -9.57 3.75
CA VAL A 97 -8.40 -9.43 2.28
C VAL A 97 -9.12 -10.64 1.68
N LYS A 98 -8.69 -11.84 2.08
CA LYS A 98 -9.33 -13.11 1.72
C LYS A 98 -10.81 -13.21 2.14
N ALA A 99 -11.20 -12.51 3.21
CA ALA A 99 -12.59 -12.48 3.66
C ALA A 99 -13.50 -11.59 2.78
N GLY A 100 -12.94 -10.91 1.78
CA GLY A 100 -13.69 -10.20 0.74
C GLY A 100 -13.81 -8.69 0.96
N SER A 101 -14.44 -8.03 -0.01
CA SER A 101 -14.51 -6.56 -0.09
C SER A 101 -15.11 -5.89 1.14
N ASP A 102 -16.14 -6.48 1.75
CA ASP A 102 -16.79 -5.92 2.93
C ASP A 102 -15.86 -5.95 4.15
N ALA A 103 -15.08 -7.01 4.31
CA ALA A 103 -14.09 -7.12 5.37
C ALA A 103 -12.95 -6.10 5.18
N ILE A 104 -12.50 -5.89 3.94
CA ILE A 104 -11.51 -4.87 3.59
C ILE A 104 -12.05 -3.47 3.88
N ALA A 105 -13.26 -3.15 3.41
CA ALA A 105 -13.88 -1.83 3.62
C ALA A 105 -14.10 -1.54 5.11
N ASN A 106 -14.54 -2.52 5.90
CA ASN A 106 -14.65 -2.40 7.35
C ASN A 106 -13.28 -2.16 8.01
N ALA A 107 -12.24 -2.84 7.55
CA ALA A 107 -10.89 -2.67 8.07
C ALA A 107 -10.29 -1.29 7.73
N LEU A 108 -10.52 -0.77 6.52
CA LEU A 108 -10.14 0.59 6.12
C LEU A 108 -10.88 1.64 6.97
N ARG A 109 -12.18 1.45 7.23
CA ARG A 109 -12.95 2.32 8.15
C ARG A 109 -12.41 2.28 9.58
N ALA A 110 -12.04 1.11 10.08
CA ALA A 110 -11.44 0.96 11.41
C ALA A 110 -10.08 1.67 11.48
N SER A 111 -9.24 1.51 10.44
CA SER A 111 -7.97 2.21 10.28
C SER A 111 -8.16 3.74 10.32
N ALA A 112 -9.11 4.25 9.56
CA ALA A 112 -9.48 5.67 9.58
C ALA A 112 -9.91 6.15 10.99
N ALA A 113 -10.73 5.37 11.69
CA ALA A 113 -11.18 5.68 13.06
C ALA A 113 -10.04 5.65 14.09
N SER A 114 -9.00 4.86 13.84
CA SER A 114 -7.76 4.84 14.64
C SER A 114 -6.79 5.99 14.31
N GLY A 115 -7.17 6.89 13.39
CA GLY A 115 -6.36 8.06 13.02
C GLY A 115 -5.32 7.77 11.93
N GLU A 116 -5.31 6.57 11.36
CA GLU A 116 -4.39 6.19 10.29
C GLU A 116 -4.87 6.79 8.96
N VAL A 117 -4.00 7.53 8.26
CA VAL A 117 -4.34 8.10 6.95
C VAL A 117 -4.17 7.07 5.85
N LEU A 118 -3.06 6.33 5.87
CA LEU A 118 -2.71 5.32 4.89
C LEU A 118 -2.66 3.93 5.55
N ALA A 119 -3.10 2.91 4.83
CA ALA A 119 -3.01 1.53 5.27
C ALA A 119 -2.37 0.64 4.19
N ILE A 120 -1.30 -0.08 4.55
CA ILE A 120 -0.75 -1.13 3.70
C ILE A 120 -1.78 -2.26 3.60
N VAL A 121 -2.09 -2.72 2.40
CA VAL A 121 -3.03 -3.82 2.18
C VAL A 121 -2.32 -4.95 1.45
N ASP A 122 -2.36 -6.14 2.05
CA ASP A 122 -1.79 -7.35 1.47
C ASP A 122 -2.52 -7.74 0.17
N ALA A 123 -1.79 -8.28 -0.79
CA ALA A 123 -2.34 -8.90 -1.99
C ALA A 123 -1.31 -9.88 -2.56
N ILE A 124 -1.69 -11.15 -2.66
CA ILE A 124 -0.81 -12.22 -3.15
C ILE A 124 -1.24 -12.78 -4.50
N ASP A 125 -2.46 -12.49 -4.94
CA ASP A 125 -2.98 -12.83 -6.26
C ASP A 125 -3.92 -11.73 -6.82
N ASP A 126 -4.35 -11.89 -8.07
CA ASP A 126 -5.20 -10.90 -8.73
C ASP A 126 -6.63 -10.88 -8.16
N ALA A 127 -7.08 -11.95 -7.48
CA ALA A 127 -8.39 -11.97 -6.83
C ALA A 127 -8.41 -11.06 -5.60
N ASP A 128 -7.31 -10.98 -4.87
CA ASP A 128 -7.12 -10.02 -3.79
C ASP A 128 -7.25 -8.58 -4.31
N LEU A 129 -6.61 -8.25 -5.45
CA LEU A 129 -6.71 -6.92 -6.06
C LEU A 129 -8.13 -6.57 -6.48
N LEU A 130 -8.87 -7.53 -7.07
CA LEU A 130 -10.29 -7.33 -7.40
C LEU A 130 -11.14 -7.08 -6.14
N ALA A 131 -10.87 -7.80 -5.05
CA ALA A 131 -11.57 -7.60 -3.77
C ALA A 131 -11.25 -6.22 -3.16
N ILE A 132 -10.00 -5.77 -3.25
CA ILE A 132 -9.59 -4.42 -2.80
C ILE A 132 -10.29 -3.37 -3.66
N GLY A 133 -10.25 -3.48 -4.98
CA GLY A 133 -10.92 -2.55 -5.91
C GLY A 133 -12.43 -2.46 -5.65
N ALA A 134 -13.09 -3.58 -5.37
CA ALA A 134 -14.49 -3.59 -4.95
C ALA A 134 -14.72 -2.87 -3.61
N ALA A 135 -13.81 -3.02 -2.64
CA ALA A 135 -13.89 -2.38 -1.33
C ALA A 135 -13.72 -0.85 -1.37
N VAL A 136 -12.93 -0.34 -2.31
CA VAL A 136 -12.63 1.10 -2.47
C VAL A 136 -13.38 1.77 -3.62
N ARG A 137 -14.38 1.10 -4.19
CA ARG A 137 -15.15 1.58 -5.36
C ARG A 137 -15.66 3.02 -5.20
N ASP A 138 -16.18 3.33 -4.02
CA ASP A 138 -16.79 4.63 -3.71
C ASP A 138 -15.82 5.58 -2.98
N SER A 139 -14.55 5.19 -2.80
CA SER A 139 -13.54 6.02 -2.18
C SER A 139 -13.18 7.20 -3.09
N LEU A 140 -13.03 8.40 -2.50
CA LEU A 140 -12.61 9.59 -3.23
C LEU A 140 -11.14 9.52 -3.67
N PHE A 141 -10.31 8.78 -2.92
CA PHE A 141 -8.88 8.68 -3.12
C PHE A 141 -8.37 7.26 -2.88
N VAL A 142 -7.48 6.79 -3.75
CA VAL A 142 -6.84 5.47 -3.76
C VAL A 142 -5.36 5.66 -4.08
N THR A 143 -4.48 4.83 -3.51
CA THR A 143 -3.05 4.84 -3.86
C THR A 143 -2.54 3.43 -4.12
N GLY A 144 -1.60 3.28 -5.06
CA GLY A 144 -1.02 1.97 -5.33
C GLY A 144 -0.20 1.86 -6.61
N GLY A 145 0.11 0.60 -6.93
CA GLY A 145 0.73 0.19 -8.19
C GLY A 145 -0.25 0.22 -9.37
N SER A 146 0.06 -0.51 -10.45
CA SER A 146 -0.86 -0.63 -11.59
C SER A 146 -1.94 -1.69 -11.39
N GLY A 147 -1.81 -2.53 -10.35
CA GLY A 147 -2.77 -3.58 -10.05
C GLY A 147 -4.00 -3.11 -9.26
N ILE A 148 -3.93 -1.93 -8.63
CA ILE A 148 -5.05 -1.31 -7.89
C ILE A 148 -6.02 -0.62 -8.86
#